data_AF-A0A2N6VJM8-F1
#
_entry.id   AF-A0A2N6VJM8-F1
#
_cell.length_a   1.000
_cell.length_b   1.000
_cell.length_c   1.000
_cell.angle_alpha   90.00
_cell.angle_beta   90.00
_cell.angle_gamma   90.00
#
_symmetry.space_group_name_H-M   'P 1'
#
loop_
_entity.id
_entity.type
_entity.pdbx_description
1 polymer ?
#
loop_
_entity_poly.entity_id
_entity_poly.type
_entity_poly.pdbx_seq_one_letter_code
_entity_poly.pdbx_strand_id
1 'polypeptide(L)'
;DEVGAYLWVDMAHFAGLVAAGLHPNPVEYADVVSSTVHKTLGGPRSGFILTSSEELNKKINSAVFPGQQGGPLMHVIAGKAVAFK
;
A
#
# COMPACT_ATOMS: atom_id res chain seq x y z
N ASP A 1 3.50 -6.53 20.01
CA ASP A 1 3.83 -5.18 20.47
C ASP A 1 3.62 -5.02 21.96
N GLU A 2 4.57 -4.40 22.65
CA GLU A 2 4.58 -4.17 24.11
C GLU A 2 3.29 -3.49 24.61
N VAL A 3 2.70 -2.64 23.76
CA VAL A 3 1.50 -1.84 24.07
C VAL A 3 0.25 -2.30 23.32
N GLY A 4 0.33 -3.38 22.55
CA GLY A 4 -0.80 -3.89 21.75
C GLY A 4 -1.31 -2.93 20.66
N ALA A 5 -0.50 -1.96 20.23
CA ALA A 5 -0.83 -1.09 19.09
C ALA A 5 -0.59 -1.82 17.75
N TYR A 6 -1.16 -1.27 16.68
CA TYR A 6 -0.80 -1.67 15.31
C TYR A 6 0.36 -0.83 14.79
N LEU A 7 1.31 -1.47 14.11
CA LEU A 7 2.38 -0.80 13.37
C LEU A 7 1.93 -0.54 11.93
N TRP A 8 1.81 0.74 11.56
CA TRP A 8 1.53 1.19 10.20
C TRP A 8 2.75 1.91 9.61
N VAL A 9 3.28 1.42 8.49
CA VAL A 9 4.36 2.07 7.75
C VAL A 9 3.83 2.72 6.47
N ASP A 10 4.05 4.03 6.30
CA ASP A 10 3.90 4.70 5.01
C ASP A 10 5.25 4.76 4.29
N MET A 11 5.40 3.96 3.24
CA MET A 11 6.63 3.88 2.45
C MET A 11 6.60 4.73 1.17
N ALA A 12 5.68 5.69 1.05
CA ALA A 12 5.46 6.45 -0.19
C ALA A 12 6.74 6.97 -0.87
N HIS A 13 7.73 7.43 -0.10
CA HIS A 13 8.96 8.00 -0.64
C HIS A 13 10.01 6.95 -1.04
N PHE A 14 10.01 5.77 -0.42
CA PHE A 14 11.08 4.78 -0.59
C PHE A 14 10.57 3.42 -1.12
N ALA A 15 9.30 3.31 -1.53
CA ALA A 15 8.72 2.08 -2.07
C ALA A 15 9.48 1.49 -3.26
N GLY A 16 10.06 2.33 -4.14
CA GLY A 16 10.90 1.84 -5.24
C GLY A 16 12.22 1.22 -4.75
N LEU A 17 12.80 1.76 -3.67
CA LEU A 17 14.01 1.19 -3.07
C LEU A 17 13.73 -0.15 -2.40
N VAL A 18 12.55 -0.29 -1.77
CA VAL A 18 12.07 -1.57 -1.22
C VAL A 18 11.86 -2.59 -2.34
N ALA A 19 11.16 -2.21 -3.42
CA ALA A 19 10.92 -3.08 -4.57
C ALA A 19 12.24 -3.51 -5.27
N ALA A 20 13.26 -2.65 -5.27
CA ALA A 20 14.58 -2.95 -5.81
C ALA A 20 15.50 -3.74 -4.86
N GLY A 21 15.07 -4.05 -3.62
CA GLY A 21 15.89 -4.72 -2.62
C GLY A 21 17.03 -3.87 -2.05
N LEU A 22 16.95 -2.54 -2.20
CA LEU A 22 17.97 -1.57 -1.76
C LEU A 22 17.65 -0.92 -0.40
N HIS A 23 16.48 -1.21 0.16
CA HIS A 23 16.03 -0.72 1.46
C HIS A 23 15.32 -1.86 2.21
N PRO A 24 15.45 -1.97 3.55
CA PRO A 24 14.72 -2.98 4.34
C PRO A 24 13.23 -3.00 4.02
N ASN A 25 12.67 -4.20 3.94
CA ASN A 25 11.28 -4.43 3.56
C ASN A 25 10.34 -4.29 4.78
N PRO A 26 9.52 -3.23 4.88
CA PRO A 26 8.62 -3.06 6.01
C PRO A 26 7.44 -4.05 6.03
N VAL A 27 7.14 -4.71 4.90
CA VAL A 27 6.01 -5.66 4.78
C VAL A 27 6.20 -6.89 5.67
N GLU A 28 7.44 -7.20 6.05
CA GLU A 28 7.76 -8.35 6.92
C GLU A 28 7.48 -8.06 8.41
N TYR A 29 7.35 -6.79 8.79
CA TYR A 29 7.30 -6.38 10.20
C TYR A 29 6.04 -5.59 10.57
N ALA A 30 5.46 -4.84 9.62
CA ALA A 30 4.32 -3.98 9.89
C ALA A 30 2.99 -4.71 9.68
N ASP A 31 1.98 -4.37 10.50
CA ASP A 31 0.61 -4.87 10.33
C ASP A 31 -0.03 -4.32 9.03
N VAL A 32 0.31 -3.07 8.70
CA VAL A 32 -0.15 -2.37 7.50
C VAL A 32 0.99 -1.61 6.86
N VAL A 33 1.11 -1.70 5.53
CA VAL A 33 1.99 -0.86 4.74
C VAL A 33 1.19 -0.12 3.68
N SER A 34 1.29 1.22 3.66
CA SER A 34 0.71 2.04 2.60
C SER A 34 1.80 2.69 1.75
N SER A 35 1.47 3.02 0.51
CA SER A 35 2.38 3.78 -0.34
C SER A 35 1.66 4.48 -1.49
N THR A 36 2.33 5.52 -2.01
CA THR A 36 2.06 6.04 -3.35
C THR A 36 2.83 5.28 -4.43
N VAL A 37 2.32 5.28 -5.66
CA VAL A 37 2.99 4.61 -6.80
C VAL A 37 3.89 5.55 -7.62
N HIS A 38 3.69 6.87 -7.54
CA HIS A 38 4.30 7.84 -8.45
C HIS A 38 5.66 8.41 -8.03
N LYS A 39 6.19 8.02 -6.86
CA LYS A 39 7.50 8.49 -6.40
C LYS A 39 8.60 7.55 -6.90
N THR A 40 9.38 6.97 -6.00
CA THR A 40 10.47 6.06 -6.37
C THR A 40 10.00 4.79 -7.07
N LEU A 41 8.72 4.43 -6.95
CA LEU A 41 8.13 3.27 -7.63
C LEU A 41 7.77 3.54 -9.12
N GLY A 42 7.83 4.80 -9.59
CA GLY A 42 7.84 5.14 -11.01
C GLY A 42 6.53 4.97 -11.79
N GLY A 43 5.38 4.77 -11.14
CA GLY A 43 4.09 4.59 -11.84
C GLY A 43 3.14 5.80 -11.75
N PRO A 44 1.82 5.61 -12.00
CA PRO A 44 0.86 6.72 -12.05
C PRO A 44 0.51 7.26 -10.65
N ARG A 45 -0.06 8.47 -10.60
CA ARG A 45 -0.62 9.06 -9.37
C ARG A 45 -1.73 8.19 -8.80
N SER A 46 -1.38 7.42 -7.77
CA SER A 46 -2.24 6.46 -7.11
C SER A 46 -1.61 5.98 -5.80
N GLY A 47 -2.37 5.19 -5.03
CA GLY A 47 -1.88 4.51 -3.85
C GLY A 47 -2.30 3.04 -3.79
N PHE A 48 -1.73 2.34 -2.81
CA PHE A 48 -2.07 0.97 -2.42
C PHE A 48 -1.85 0.78 -0.92
N ILE A 49 -2.56 -0.20 -0.36
CA ILE A 49 -2.48 -0.60 1.06
C ILE A 49 -2.28 -2.11 1.08
N LEU A 50 -1.26 -2.57 1.81
CA LEU A 50 -0.89 -3.97 1.98
C LEU A 50 -1.08 -4.37 3.44
N THR A 51 -1.57 -5.58 3.66
CA THR A 51 -1.63 -6.24 4.96
C THR A 51 -1.68 -7.74 4.75
N SER A 52 -1.06 -8.51 5.66
CA SER A 52 -1.17 -9.97 5.72
C SER A 52 -2.30 -10.43 6.65
N SER A 53 -2.94 -9.51 7.38
CA SER A 53 -4.05 -9.80 8.29
C SER A 53 -5.39 -9.80 7.56
N GLU A 54 -6.08 -10.94 7.57
CA GLU A 54 -7.43 -11.10 7.00
C GLU A 54 -8.47 -10.20 7.68
N GLU A 55 -8.32 -9.95 8.98
CA GLU A 55 -9.20 -9.07 9.73
C GLU A 55 -9.01 -7.60 9.29
N LEU A 56 -7.76 -7.14 9.23
CA LEU A 56 -7.44 -5.80 8.76
C LEU A 56 -7.81 -5.62 7.29
N ASN A 57 -7.64 -6.65 6.46
CA ASN A 57 -8.04 -6.64 5.06
C ASN A 57 -9.53 -6.29 4.90
N LYS A 58 -10.41 -6.97 5.64
CA LYS A 58 -11.87 -6.70 5.59
C LYS A 58 -12.21 -5.29 6.06
N LYS A 59 -11.57 -4.83 7.14
CA LYS A 59 -11.78 -3.47 7.69
C LYS A 59 -11.31 -2.40 6.71
N ILE A 60 -10.11 -2.54 6.13
CA ILE A 60 -9.52 -1.62 5.17
C ILE A 60 -10.35 -1.56 3.89
N ASN A 61 -10.74 -2.70 3.33
CA ASN A 61 -11.56 -2.74 2.12
C ASN A 61 -12.90 -2.02 2.33
N SER A 62 -13.59 -2.30 3.44
CA SER A 62 -14.85 -1.65 3.78
C SER A 62 -14.69 -0.14 4.01
N ALA A 63 -13.56 0.28 4.59
CA ALA A 63 -13.23 1.69 4.78
C ALA A 63 -12.95 2.42 3.45
N VAL A 64 -12.33 1.75 2.47
CA VAL A 64 -12.14 2.31 1.12
C VAL A 64 -13.49 2.39 0.39
N PHE A 65 -14.21 1.28 0.28
CA PHE A 65 -15.54 1.21 -0.32
C PHE A 65 -16.42 0.26 0.50
N PRO A 66 -17.61 0.67 0.93
CA PRO A 66 -18.33 1.91 0.58
C PRO A 66 -17.96 3.13 1.45
N GLY A 67 -16.92 3.05 2.30
CA GLY A 67 -16.61 4.08 3.29
C GLY A 67 -16.22 5.45 2.74
N GLN A 68 -15.06 5.56 2.09
CA GLN A 68 -14.47 6.86 1.68
C GLN A 68 -14.57 7.16 0.19
N GLN A 69 -14.59 6.14 -0.65
CA GLN A 69 -14.55 6.26 -2.11
C GLN A 69 -15.78 5.60 -2.75
N GLY A 70 -16.06 6.02 -3.99
CA GLY A 70 -17.07 5.42 -4.86
C GLY A 70 -16.45 4.47 -5.89
N GLY A 71 -16.79 4.67 -7.17
CA GLY A 71 -16.28 3.85 -8.27
C GLY A 71 -14.75 3.94 -8.44
N PRO A 72 -14.06 2.81 -8.71
CA PRO A 72 -12.62 2.79 -8.85
C PRO A 72 -12.14 3.43 -10.16
N LEU A 73 -10.96 4.06 -10.13
CA LEU A 73 -10.32 4.63 -11.32
C LEU A 73 -9.59 3.55 -12.12
N MET A 74 -10.32 2.78 -12.93
CA MET A 74 -9.77 1.62 -13.65
C MET A 74 -8.60 1.96 -14.58
N HIS A 75 -8.59 3.14 -15.21
CA HIS A 75 -7.46 3.61 -16.02
C HIS A 75 -6.17 3.80 -15.21
N VAL A 76 -6.28 4.22 -13.94
CA VAL A 76 -5.15 4.33 -13.02
C VAL A 76 -4.71 2.95 -12.53
N ILE A 77 -5.66 2.04 -12.28
CA ILE A 77 -5.35 0.65 -11.91
C ILE A 77 -4.57 -0.05 -13.02
N ALA A 78 -4.93 0.15 -14.29
CA ALA A 78 -4.16 -0.36 -15.42
C ALA A 78 -2.72 0.18 -15.42
N GLY A 79 -2.53 1.49 -15.19
CA GLY A 79 -1.19 2.07 -15.08
C GLY A 79 -0.37 1.54 -13.90
N LYS A 80 -1.01 1.22 -12.76
CA LYS A 80 -0.33 0.56 -11.63
C LYS A 80 0.19 -0.82 -12.03
N ALA A 81 -0.62 -1.62 -12.71
CA ALA A 81 -0.23 -2.96 -13.14
C ALA A 81 0.97 -2.93 -14.09
N VAL A 82 1.07 -1.91 -14.97
CA VAL A 82 2.24 -1.70 -15.82
C VAL A 82 3.49 -1.35 -14.99
N ALA A 83 3.34 -0.52 -13.96
CA ALA A 83 4.46 -0.13 -13.10
C ALA A 83 4.95 -1.24 -12.17
N PHE A 84 4.13 -2.26 -11.89
CA PHE A 84 4.48 -3.39 -11.01
C PHE A 84 5.03 -4.60 -11.77
N LYS A 85 5.14 -4.52 -13.10
CA LYS A 85 5.68 -5.57 -13.96
C LYS A 85 7.20 -5.53 -13.99
#